data_AF-A0A0V1MLI8-F1
#
_entry.id   AF-A0A0V1MLI8-F1
#
_cell.length_a   1.000
_cell.length_b   1.000
_cell.length_c   1.000
_cell.angle_alpha   90.00
_cell.angle_beta   90.00
_cell.angle_gamma   90.00
#
_symmetry.space_group_name_H-M   'P 1'
#
loop_
_entity.id
_entity.type
_entity.pdbx_description
1 polymer ?
#
loop_
_entity_poly.entity_id
_entity_poly.type
_entity_poly.pdbx_seq_one_letter_code
_entity_poly.pdbx_strand_id
1 'polypeptide(L)'
;MWFFQKPSSGWLRNFKSRHGIRELKIHGEKLSADNESAENFTATKEGYDLDFVYNADETGLVWKCLPKTSLVSMTEKTASGFKSFMEKVTLLCCANATGNDRLPLLLVGKSKRP
;
A
#
# COMPACT_ATOMS: atom_id res chain seq x y z
N MET A 1 27.08 -18.44 27.68
CA MET A 1 25.71 -17.89 27.51
C MET A 1 25.85 -16.38 27.42
N TRP A 2 25.78 -15.80 26.22
CA TRP A 2 25.91 -14.35 26.04
C TRP A 2 24.52 -13.73 26.25
N PHE A 3 24.35 -12.98 27.34
CA PHE A 3 23.14 -12.19 27.57
C PHE A 3 23.20 -10.94 26.69
N PHE A 4 22.39 -10.89 25.64
CA PHE A 4 22.11 -9.64 24.95
C PHE A 4 21.18 -8.80 25.82
N GLN A 5 21.74 -7.82 26.52
CA GLN A 5 20.95 -6.86 27.28
C GLN A 5 20.31 -5.86 26.31
N LYS A 6 18.99 -5.71 26.41
CA LYS A 6 18.23 -4.78 25.57
C LYS A 6 18.63 -3.34 25.95
N PRO A 7 19.16 -2.52 25.04
CA PRO A 7 19.58 -1.17 25.36
C PRO A 7 18.38 -0.28 25.73
N SER A 8 18.61 0.72 26.59
CA SER A 8 17.57 1.67 26.99
C SER A 8 17.18 2.59 25.83
N SER A 9 15.93 3.07 25.83
CA SER A 9 15.44 4.04 24.83
C SER A 9 16.26 5.33 24.81
N GLY A 10 16.74 5.77 25.98
CA GLY A 10 17.60 6.94 26.12
C GLY A 10 18.97 6.77 25.48
N TRP A 11 19.59 5.59 25.62
CA TRP A 11 20.86 5.28 24.96
C TRP A 11 20.73 5.33 23.44
N LEU A 12 19.67 4.71 22.88
CA LEU A 12 19.41 4.71 21.44
C LEU A 12 19.19 6.13 20.89
N ARG A 13 18.43 6.96 21.61
CA ARG A 13 18.20 8.37 21.22
C ARG A 13 19.51 9.16 21.15
N ASN A 14 20.36 9.03 22.17
CA ASN A 14 21.63 9.76 22.23
C ASN A 14 22.62 9.25 21.18
N PHE A 15 22.64 7.95 20.92
CA PHE A 15 23.44 7.35 19.84
C PHE A 15 23.03 7.90 18.47
N LYS A 16 21.73 7.91 18.15
CA LYS A 16 21.21 8.48 16.90
C LYS A 16 21.61 9.95 16.74
N SER A 17 21.48 10.75 17.79
CA SER A 17 21.87 12.17 17.78
C SER A 17 23.37 12.37 17.53
N ARG A 18 24.24 11.65 18.25
CA ARG A 18 25.70 11.77 18.12
C ARG A 18 26.22 11.42 16.73
N HIS A 19 25.60 10.44 16.07
CA HIS A 19 26.00 9.98 14.75
C HIS A 19 25.16 10.57 13.62
N GLY A 20 24.29 11.54 13.91
CA GLY A 20 23.45 12.17 12.91
C GLY A 20 22.54 11.18 12.17
N ILE A 21 21.99 10.19 12.86
CA ILE A 21 21.06 9.22 12.30
C ILE A 21 19.65 9.73 12.57
N ARG A 22 18.88 9.91 11.50
CA ARG A 22 17.46 10.29 11.56
C ARG A 22 16.59 9.27 10.84
N GLU A 23 15.34 9.19 11.27
CA GLU A 23 14.33 8.37 10.63
C GLU A 23 13.57 9.22 9.60
N LEU A 24 13.58 8.82 8.34
CA LEU A 24 12.78 9.47 7.29
C LEU A 24 11.69 8.53 6.78
N LYS A 25 10.50 9.09 6.54
CA LYS A 25 9.38 8.39 5.93
C LYS A 25 9.54 8.41 4.41
N ILE A 26 9.64 7.23 3.80
CA ILE A 26 9.69 7.08 2.35
C ILE A 26 8.28 7.33 1.80
N HIS A 27 8.14 8.32 0.92
CA HIS A 27 6.90 8.60 0.21
C HIS A 27 6.90 7.82 -1.12
N GLY A 28 5.78 7.17 -1.44
CA GLY A 28 5.59 6.49 -2.73
C GLY A 28 5.29 7.48 -3.85
N GLU A 29 5.30 6.99 -5.09
CA GLU A 29 4.94 7.78 -6.28
C GLU A 29 3.53 8.38 -6.14
N LYS A 30 3.42 9.65 -6.55
CA LYS A 30 2.16 10.38 -6.61
C LYS A 30 1.44 9.96 -7.89
N LEU A 31 0.41 9.13 -7.77
CA LEU A 31 -0.46 8.82 -8.90
C LEU A 31 -1.19 10.10 -9.32
N SER A 32 -1.00 10.54 -10.56
CA SER A 32 -1.81 11.60 -11.17
C SER A 32 -3.05 10.97 -11.77
N ALA A 33 -4.21 11.18 -11.15
CA ALA A 33 -5.49 10.84 -11.75
C ALA A 33 -5.91 11.93 -12.74
N ASP A 34 -6.47 11.54 -13.89
CA ASP A 34 -7.12 12.44 -14.84
C ASP A 34 -8.57 12.67 -14.40
N ASN A 35 -8.80 13.77 -13.69
CA ASN A 35 -10.13 14.12 -13.18
C ASN A 35 -11.06 14.60 -14.30
N GLU A 36 -10.54 15.19 -15.37
CA GLU A 36 -11.35 15.74 -16.46
C GLU A 36 -11.99 14.61 -17.27
N SER A 37 -11.23 13.57 -17.58
CA SER A 37 -11.80 12.36 -18.21
C SER A 37 -12.80 11.64 -17.29
N ALA A 38 -12.56 11.63 -15.97
CA ALA A 38 -13.46 11.00 -15.01
C ALA A 38 -14.81 11.73 -14.88
N GLU A 39 -14.80 13.07 -14.89
CA GLU A 39 -16.03 13.88 -14.85
C GLU A 39 -16.89 13.72 -16.11
N ASN A 40 -16.26 13.55 -17.27
CA ASN A 40 -16.96 13.32 -18.54
C ASN A 40 -17.49 11.89 -18.71
N PHE A 41 -17.02 10.94 -17.89
CA PHE A 41 -17.48 9.54 -17.95
C PHE A 41 -18.81 9.37 -17.19
N THR A 42 -19.92 9.47 -17.94
CA THR A 42 -21.26 9.18 -17.41
C THR A 42 -21.63 7.72 -17.69
N ALA A 43 -21.39 6.82 -16.73
CA ALA A 43 -21.95 5.48 -16.76
C ALA A 43 -23.44 5.54 -16.40
N THR A 44 -24.30 5.68 -17.41
CA THR A 44 -25.75 5.70 -17.23
C THR A 44 -26.24 4.30 -16.83
N LYS A 45 -26.83 4.20 -15.64
CA LYS A 45 -27.46 2.98 -15.10
C LYS A 45 -28.98 2.96 -15.31
N GLU A 46 -29.48 3.88 -16.12
CA GLU A 46 -30.91 4.08 -16.34
C GLU A 46 -31.53 2.85 -17.00
N GLY A 47 -32.65 2.37 -16.46
CA GLY A 47 -33.38 1.21 -16.99
C GLY A 47 -32.88 -0.16 -16.51
N TYR A 48 -31.80 -0.22 -15.71
CA TYR A 48 -31.35 -1.45 -15.08
C TYR A 48 -31.80 -1.53 -13.62
N ASP A 49 -32.21 -2.71 -13.21
CA ASP A 49 -32.41 -3.02 -11.79
C ASP A 49 -31.04 -3.13 -11.11
N LEU A 50 -30.83 -2.29 -10.09
CA LEU A 50 -29.57 -2.17 -9.36
C LEU A 50 -29.15 -3.47 -8.67
N ASP A 51 -30.09 -4.37 -8.37
CA ASP A 51 -29.77 -5.68 -7.81
C ASP A 51 -29.00 -6.57 -8.79
N PHE A 52 -29.09 -6.29 -10.09
CA PHE A 52 -28.39 -7.01 -11.17
C PHE A 52 -27.24 -6.21 -11.79
N VAL A 53 -26.96 -5.00 -11.30
CA VAL A 53 -25.80 -4.21 -11.74
C VAL A 53 -24.63 -4.53 -10.82
N TYR A 54 -23.59 -5.22 -11.33
CA TYR A 54 -22.39 -5.55 -10.57
C TYR A 54 -21.23 -4.65 -10.95
N ASN A 55 -20.41 -4.29 -9.96
CA ASN A 55 -19.08 -3.73 -10.17
C ASN A 55 -18.03 -4.72 -9.67
N ALA A 56 -16.95 -4.87 -10.42
CA ALA A 56 -15.81 -5.68 -10.04
C ALA A 56 -14.52 -4.85 -10.13
N ASP A 57 -13.68 -4.94 -9.11
CA ASP A 57 -12.40 -4.23 -9.08
C ASP A 57 -11.32 -5.02 -8.35
N GLU A 58 -10.07 -4.79 -8.74
CA GLU A 58 -8.90 -5.44 -8.16
C GLU A 58 -8.32 -4.61 -7.01
N THR A 59 -8.06 -5.26 -5.89
CA THR A 59 -7.36 -4.64 -4.75
C THR A 59 -6.14 -5.43 -4.34
N GLY A 60 -5.07 -4.72 -3.97
CA GLY A 60 -3.83 -5.32 -3.48
C GLY A 60 -3.86 -5.48 -1.96
N LEU A 61 -3.90 -6.72 -1.49
CA LEU A 61 -3.72 -7.04 -0.07
C LEU A 61 -2.25 -7.31 0.24
N VAL A 62 -1.62 -6.41 1.00
CA VAL A 62 -0.24 -6.56 1.47
C VAL A 62 -0.23 -7.33 2.79
N TRP A 63 0.41 -8.50 2.81
CA TRP A 63 0.45 -9.35 4.00
C TRP A 63 1.86 -9.46 4.62
N LYS A 64 2.91 -9.14 3.85
CA LYS A 64 4.26 -8.90 4.38
C LYS A 64 4.81 -7.62 3.81
N CYS A 65 5.25 -6.72 4.69
CA CYS A 65 5.84 -5.46 4.34
C CYS A 65 6.96 -5.12 5.32
N LEU A 66 8.13 -4.74 4.81
CA LEU A 66 9.15 -4.09 5.64
C LEU A 66 8.69 -2.67 6.01
N PRO A 67 9.09 -2.13 7.18
CA PRO A 67 8.81 -0.75 7.54
C PRO A 67 9.25 0.22 6.44
N LYS A 68 8.41 1.21 6.11
CA LYS A 68 8.72 2.28 5.14
C LYS A 68 9.66 3.35 5.71
N THR A 69 10.28 3.08 6.85
CA THR A 69 11.19 4.00 7.52
C THR A 69 12.61 3.50 7.34
N SER A 70 13.48 4.41 6.86
CA SER A 70 14.91 4.15 6.74
C SER A 70 15.67 5.03 7.73
N LEU A 71 16.73 4.48 8.30
CA LEU A 71 17.71 5.25 9.06
C LEU A 71 18.71 5.84 8.07
N VAL A 72 18.73 7.17 7.99
CA VAL A 72 19.56 7.92 7.05
C VAL A 72 20.37 8.98 7.78
N SER A 73 21.50 9.34 7.18
CA SER A 73 22.34 10.44 7.67
C SER A 73 21.56 11.76 7.65
N MET A 74 21.83 12.66 8.60
CA MET A 74 21.32 14.03 8.60
C MET A 74 21.73 14.82 7.36
N THR A 75 22.80 14.42 6.68
CA THR A 75 23.28 15.05 5.43
C THR A 75 22.40 14.72 4.22
N GLU A 76 21.64 13.63 4.27
CA GLU A 76 20.79 13.19 3.17
C GLU A 76 19.39 13.79 3.31
N LYS A 77 19.00 14.69 2.39
CA LYS A 77 17.67 15.32 2.41
C LYS A 77 16.54 14.31 2.13
N THR A 78 16.83 13.25 1.41
CA THR A 78 15.90 12.20 1.01
C THR A 78 16.57 10.84 1.15
N ALA A 79 15.83 9.83 1.61
CA ALA A 79 16.25 8.45 1.46
C ALA A 79 15.88 8.03 0.03
N SER A 80 16.87 7.72 -0.83
CA SER A 80 16.59 7.16 -2.15
C SER A 80 15.81 5.86 -1.98
N GLY A 81 14.71 5.73 -2.74
CA GLY A 81 13.67 4.74 -2.49
C GLY A 81 14.22 3.31 -2.51
N PHE A 82 14.27 2.67 -1.34
CA PHE A 82 14.40 1.22 -1.30
C PHE A 82 13.08 0.62 -1.78
N LYS A 83 13.13 -0.27 -2.78
CA LYS A 83 11.97 -1.08 -3.17
C LYS A 83 11.66 -2.01 -2.01
N SER A 84 10.81 -1.54 -1.10
CA SER A 84 10.32 -2.32 0.03
C SER A 84 9.82 -3.67 -0.49
N PHE A 85 10.40 -4.76 0.02
CA PHE A 85 9.94 -6.10 -0.29
C PHE A 85 8.55 -6.27 0.32
N MET A 86 7.53 -6.04 -0.50
CA MET A 86 6.13 -6.19 -0.15
C MET A 86 5.61 -7.43 -0.87
N GLU A 87 5.23 -8.46 -0.10
CA GLU A 87 4.42 -9.53 -0.65
C GLU A 87 2.97 -9.07 -0.60
N LYS A 88 2.42 -8.87 -1.79
CA LYS A 88 1.01 -8.56 -2.01
C LYS A 88 0.34 -9.71 -2.76
N VAL A 89 -0.90 -9.97 -2.40
CA VAL A 89 -1.81 -10.77 -3.23
C VAL A 89 -2.85 -9.83 -3.82
N THR A 90 -3.27 -10.10 -5.04
CA THR A 90 -4.35 -9.35 -5.68
C THR A 90 -5.65 -10.09 -5.46
N LEU A 91 -6.67 -9.37 -5.00
CA LEU A 91 -8.02 -9.89 -4.80
C LEU A 91 -8.93 -9.20 -5.81
N LEU A 92 -9.78 -9.96 -6.49
CA LEU A 92 -10.90 -9.43 -7.24
C LEU A 92 -12.12 -9.40 -6.32
N CYS A 93 -12.64 -8.20 -6.11
CA CYS A 93 -13.88 -7.96 -5.36
C CYS A 93 -15.00 -7.70 -6.36
N CYS A 94 -16.17 -8.29 -6.16
CA CYS A 94 -17.34 -8.03 -7.00
C CYS A 94 -18.60 -7.98 -6.13
N ALA A 95 -19.39 -6.91 -6.28
CA ALA A 95 -20.63 -6.69 -5.54
C ALA A 95 -21.66 -5.98 -6.41
N ASN A 96 -22.94 -6.19 -6.11
CA ASN A 96 -24.02 -5.50 -6.79
C ASN A 96 -24.14 -4.03 -6.32
N ALA A 97 -24.86 -3.22 -7.09
CA ALA A 97 -24.96 -1.79 -6.85
C ALA A 97 -25.75 -1.44 -5.58
N THR A 98 -26.61 -2.36 -5.10
CA THR A 98 -27.34 -2.21 -3.83
C THR A 98 -26.51 -2.67 -2.62
N GLY A 99 -25.45 -3.45 -2.82
CA GLY A 99 -24.60 -4.00 -1.77
C GLY A 99 -25.16 -5.23 -1.05
N ASN A 100 -26.30 -5.75 -1.50
CA ASN A 100 -26.97 -6.90 -0.90
C ASN A 100 -26.35 -8.24 -1.34
N ASP A 101 -25.73 -8.29 -2.52
CA ASP A 101 -25.03 -9.49 -3.00
C ASP A 101 -23.57 -9.18 -3.35
N ARG A 102 -22.72 -10.16 -3.08
CA ARG A 102 -21.29 -10.12 -3.40
C ARG A 102 -20.79 -11.51 -3.77
N LEU A 103 -19.94 -11.55 -4.79
CA LEU A 103 -19.25 -12.78 -5.14
C LEU A 103 -18.18 -13.10 -4.07
N PRO A 104 -17.87 -14.39 -3.85
CA PRO A 104 -16.71 -14.77 -3.05
C PRO A 104 -15.43 -14.09 -3.57
N LEU A 105 -14.55 -13.67 -2.65
CA LEU A 105 -13.28 -13.05 -3.02
C LEU A 105 -12.45 -14.02 -3.86
N LEU A 106 -12.01 -13.57 -5.03
CA LEU A 106 -11.17 -14.36 -5.92
C LEU A 106 -9.71 -13.92 -5.78
N LEU A 107 -8.84 -14.90 -5.51
CA LEU A 107 -7.39 -14.68 -5.48
C LEU A 107 -6.84 -14.67 -6.91
N VAL A 108 -6.33 -13.52 -7.35
CA VAL A 108 -5.70 -13.40 -8.66
C VAL A 108 -4.24 -13.87 -8.54
N GLY A 109 -3.95 -14.99 -9.20
CA GLY A 109 -2.61 -15.58 -9.27
C GLY A 109 -1.66 -14.76 -10.15
N LYS A 110 -0.35 -15.02 -10.03
CA LYS A 110 0.63 -14.44 -10.95
C LYS A 110 0.41 -15.01 -12.37
N SER A 111 0.54 -14.17 -13.39
CA SER A 111 0.50 -14.62 -14.78
C SER A 111 1.53 -15.73 -15.00
N LYS A 112 1.15 -16.80 -15.72
CA LYS A 112 2.08 -17.88 -16.12
C LYS A 112 3.17 -17.38 -17.07
N ARG A 113 2.92 -16.24 -17.74
CA ARG A 113 3.87 -15.57 -18.64
C ARG A 113 3.92 -14.09 -18.23
N PRO A 114 4.97 -13.65 -17.52
CA PRO A 114 5.11 -12.27 -17.09
C PRO A 114 5.37 -11.32 -18.26
#